data_AF-A0A7V9AJC7-F1
#
_entry.id   AF-A0A7V9AJC7-F1
#
_cell.length_a   1.000
_cell.length_b   1.000
_cell.length_c   1.000
_cell.angle_alpha   90.00
_cell.angle_beta   90.00
_cell.angle_gamma   90.00
#
_symmetry.space_group_name_H-M   'P 1'
#
loop_
_entity.id
_entity.type
_entity.pdbx_description
1 polymer ?
#
loop_
_entity_poly.entity_id
_entity_poly.type
_entity_poly.pdbx_seq_one_letter_code
_entity_poly.pdbx_strand_id
1 'polypeptide(L)'
;MVIVNGQPQGKGLDFIIDHAASGLTPPDRSVVVGLHPFNSSPSKLDVAPASWGEWAGHVFVAEFGDLAPGTNPLRGQPAGYRVVRIDPATNQVEPFIRNRQAGPASEQGAKGRGIERPFDPKFGPDGALYLVDYGVFKFDQSQTPPFRSEPGTGTIWRVTRTDMQMQQQPAQRERMRVRKDPS
;
A
#
# COMPACT_ATOMS: atom_id res chain seq x y z
N MET A 1 3.66 28.08 -12.22
CA MET A 1 4.06 28.79 -13.44
C MET A 1 5.53 28.49 -13.64
N VAL A 2 5.88 27.76 -14.68
CA VAL A 2 7.28 27.44 -14.97
C VAL A 2 7.82 28.59 -15.81
N ILE A 3 8.92 29.19 -15.36
CA ILE A 3 9.60 30.26 -16.08
C ILE A 3 10.94 29.69 -16.55
N VAL A 4 11.13 29.61 -17.85
CA VAL A 4 12.42 29.22 -18.46
C VAL A 4 12.94 30.43 -19.21
N ASN A 5 14.18 30.85 -18.90
CA ASN A 5 14.83 32.03 -19.51
C ASN A 5 13.98 33.31 -19.46
N GLY A 6 13.27 33.53 -18.36
CA GLY A 6 12.44 34.73 -18.15
C GLY A 6 11.13 34.74 -18.91
N GLN A 7 10.78 33.69 -19.65
CA GLN A 7 9.51 33.59 -20.37
C GLN A 7 8.54 32.63 -19.65
N PRO A 8 7.25 33.02 -19.49
CA PRO A 8 6.24 32.13 -18.94
C PRO A 8 5.95 31.01 -19.95
N GLN A 9 6.38 29.80 -19.63
CA GLN A 9 5.89 28.62 -20.33
C GLN A 9 4.51 28.33 -19.73
N GLY A 10 3.47 28.29 -20.58
CA GLY A 10 2.10 28.07 -20.13
C GLY A 10 1.93 26.77 -19.32
N LYS A 11 0.70 26.45 -18.91
CA LYS A 11 0.40 25.13 -18.31
C LYS A 11 0.40 24.03 -19.40
N GLY A 12 1.52 23.83 -20.07
CA GLY A 12 1.77 22.67 -20.93
C GLY A 12 2.38 21.56 -20.10
N LEU A 13 1.88 20.33 -20.24
CA LEU A 13 2.61 19.14 -19.81
C LEU A 13 3.72 18.89 -20.84
N ASP A 14 4.76 19.71 -20.80
CA ASP A 14 5.99 19.39 -21.51
C ASP A 14 6.80 18.41 -20.67
N PHE A 15 7.42 17.46 -21.36
CA PHE A 15 8.36 16.53 -20.75
C PHE A 15 9.48 17.36 -20.10
N ILE A 16 9.69 17.14 -18.80
CA ILE A 16 10.75 17.82 -18.03
C ILE A 16 12.15 17.51 -18.61
N ILE A 17 12.27 16.43 -19.39
CA ILE A 17 13.49 16.01 -20.07
C ILE A 17 13.21 15.85 -21.56
N ASP A 18 13.80 16.72 -22.37
CA ASP A 18 13.98 16.48 -23.80
C ASP A 18 15.00 15.35 -23.96
N HIS A 19 14.53 14.14 -24.23
CA HIS A 19 15.39 12.98 -24.34
C HIS A 19 16.35 13.09 -25.53
N ALA A 20 15.91 13.69 -26.64
CA ALA A 20 16.74 13.88 -27.83
C ALA A 20 17.86 14.88 -27.57
N ALA A 21 17.56 16.01 -26.91
CA ALA A 21 18.57 16.99 -26.54
C ALA A 21 19.47 16.54 -25.37
N SER A 22 18.97 15.69 -24.48
CA SER A 22 19.73 15.23 -23.30
C SER A 22 20.78 14.15 -23.61
N GLY A 23 20.65 13.43 -24.73
CA GLY A 23 21.46 12.25 -25.01
C GLY A 23 21.20 11.06 -24.08
N LEU A 24 20.21 11.15 -23.18
CA LEU A 24 19.82 10.07 -22.29
C LEU A 24 18.95 9.04 -23.03
N THR A 25 19.16 7.77 -22.71
CA THR A 25 18.28 6.69 -23.18
C THR A 25 16.89 6.87 -22.56
N PRO A 26 15.81 6.91 -23.37
CA PRO A 26 14.45 6.93 -22.85
C PRO A 26 14.19 5.72 -21.94
N PRO A 27 13.39 5.89 -20.87
CA PRO A 27 12.98 4.76 -20.04
C PRO A 27 12.36 3.66 -20.89
N ASP A 28 12.85 2.44 -20.71
CA ASP A 28 12.30 1.28 -21.41
C ASP A 28 10.88 1.02 -20.89
N ARG A 29 9.88 1.22 -21.75
CA ARG A 29 8.48 1.02 -21.36
C ARG A 29 8.16 -0.46 -21.13
N SER A 30 8.98 -1.38 -21.63
CA SER A 30 8.81 -2.81 -21.39
C SER A 30 9.07 -3.20 -19.93
N VAL A 31 9.80 -2.37 -19.17
CA VAL A 31 10.06 -2.59 -17.74
C VAL A 31 9.00 -1.99 -16.82
N VAL A 32 7.95 -1.37 -17.36
CA VAL A 32 6.84 -0.84 -16.57
C VAL A 32 5.96 -2.00 -16.09
N VAL A 33 5.93 -2.18 -14.77
CA VAL A 33 5.10 -3.18 -14.10
C VAL A 33 4.01 -2.46 -13.31
N GLY A 34 2.78 -2.57 -13.78
CA GLY A 34 1.59 -2.02 -13.13
C GLY A 34 1.43 -0.49 -13.21
N LEU A 35 0.31 -0.03 -13.75
CA LEU A 35 -0.07 1.38 -13.71
C LEU A 35 -0.93 1.67 -12.48
N HIS A 36 -0.40 2.50 -11.58
CA HIS A 36 -1.08 2.88 -10.35
C HIS A 36 -1.97 4.12 -10.53
N PRO A 37 -3.04 4.28 -9.73
CA PRO A 37 -3.83 5.50 -9.76
C PRO A 37 -2.99 6.72 -9.43
N PHE A 38 -3.26 7.85 -10.11
CA PHE A 38 -2.62 9.13 -9.82
C PHE A 38 -2.75 9.50 -8.32
N ASN A 39 -1.66 9.91 -7.67
CA ASN A 39 -1.52 10.16 -6.23
C ASN A 39 -1.81 8.97 -5.30
N SER A 40 -1.84 7.72 -5.78
CA SER A 40 -1.92 6.57 -4.86
C SER A 40 -0.67 6.39 -3.98
N SER A 41 0.44 7.03 -4.36
CA SER A 41 1.74 6.96 -3.69
C SER A 41 2.27 5.53 -3.54
N PRO A 42 2.53 4.81 -4.66
CA PRO A 42 3.23 3.53 -4.61
C PRO A 42 4.57 3.70 -3.91
N SER A 43 4.78 2.91 -2.86
CA SER A 43 5.92 3.03 -1.95
C SER A 43 6.87 1.85 -2.16
N LYS A 44 7.07 1.00 -1.15
CA LYS A 44 7.90 -0.20 -1.29
C LYS A 44 7.08 -1.39 -1.74
N LEU A 45 7.81 -2.43 -2.13
CA LEU A 45 7.27 -3.67 -2.66
C LEU A 45 8.03 -4.90 -2.14
N ASP A 46 7.41 -6.05 -2.35
CA ASP A 46 8.07 -7.35 -2.27
C ASP A 46 7.45 -8.37 -3.23
N VAL A 47 8.18 -9.43 -3.53
CA VAL A 47 7.74 -10.49 -4.45
C VAL A 47 7.29 -11.70 -3.64
N ALA A 48 6.10 -12.21 -3.96
CA ALA A 48 5.53 -13.35 -3.26
C ALA A 48 6.37 -14.63 -3.46
N PRO A 49 6.69 -15.37 -2.38
CA PRO A 49 7.44 -16.61 -2.45
C PRO A 49 6.59 -17.75 -3.05
N ALA A 50 7.24 -18.86 -3.39
CA ALA A 50 6.56 -20.05 -3.90
C ALA A 50 5.42 -20.57 -3.00
N SER A 51 5.51 -20.38 -1.68
CA SER A 51 4.46 -20.76 -0.72
C SER A 51 3.15 -19.99 -0.88
N TRP A 52 3.13 -18.92 -1.69
CA TRP A 52 1.91 -18.17 -2.02
C TRP A 52 1.17 -18.70 -3.26
N GLY A 53 1.56 -19.89 -3.74
CA GLY A 53 0.78 -20.67 -4.70
C GLY A 53 0.64 -19.97 -6.05
N GLU A 54 -0.59 -19.81 -6.52
CA GLU A 54 -0.88 -19.09 -7.77
C GLU A 54 -0.37 -17.64 -7.79
N TRP A 55 -0.07 -17.05 -6.63
CA TRP A 55 0.48 -15.69 -6.56
C TRP A 55 1.99 -15.69 -6.40
N ALA A 56 2.66 -16.84 -6.45
CA ALA A 56 4.11 -16.90 -6.45
C ALA A 56 4.69 -16.06 -7.60
N GLY A 57 5.68 -15.21 -7.29
CA GLY A 57 6.26 -14.28 -8.27
C GLY A 57 5.45 -13.01 -8.53
N HIS A 58 4.22 -12.90 -8.01
CA HIS A 58 3.46 -11.64 -8.09
C HIS A 58 4.11 -10.57 -7.20
N VAL A 59 4.00 -9.32 -7.63
CA VAL A 59 4.56 -8.17 -6.92
C VAL A 59 3.50 -7.55 -6.02
N PHE A 60 3.81 -7.38 -4.74
CA PHE A 60 2.93 -6.72 -3.78
C PHE A 60 3.47 -5.34 -3.47
N VAL A 61 2.70 -4.29 -3.76
CA VAL A 61 3.12 -2.89 -3.61
C VAL A 61 2.20 -2.21 -2.60
N ALA A 62 2.78 -1.53 -1.62
CA ALA A 62 2.02 -0.67 -0.72
C ALA A 62 1.77 0.69 -1.37
N GLU A 63 0.53 1.16 -1.32
CA GLU A 63 0.12 2.49 -1.78
C GLU A 63 -0.21 3.36 -0.56
N PHE A 64 0.70 4.26 -0.18
CA PHE A 64 0.63 5.07 1.04
C PHE A 64 -0.61 5.96 1.12
N GLY A 65 -1.14 6.35 -0.03
CA GLY A 65 -2.30 7.21 -0.14
C GLY A 65 -1.96 8.64 -0.55
N ASP A 66 -3.02 9.37 -0.88
CA ASP A 66 -2.91 10.66 -1.56
C ASP A 66 -2.50 11.84 -0.69
N LEU A 67 -2.63 11.79 0.64
CA LEU A 67 -2.41 12.96 1.51
C LEU A 67 -3.24 14.20 1.07
N ALA A 68 -4.42 13.97 0.49
CA ALA A 68 -5.36 15.04 0.18
C ALA A 68 -5.86 15.72 1.48
N PRO A 69 -6.20 17.02 1.44
CA PRO A 69 -6.11 17.92 0.30
C PRO A 69 -4.71 18.51 0.05
N GLY A 70 -3.71 18.19 0.89
CA GLY A 70 -2.39 18.81 0.82
C GLY A 70 -1.59 18.54 -0.47
N THR A 71 -1.81 17.40 -1.15
CA THR A 71 -1.18 17.12 -2.45
C THR A 71 -2.06 17.47 -3.64
N ASN A 72 -3.39 17.36 -3.49
CA ASN A 72 -4.37 17.65 -4.54
C ASN A 72 -5.70 18.06 -3.90
N PRO A 73 -5.97 19.37 -3.78
CA PRO A 73 -7.19 19.87 -3.16
C PRO A 73 -8.44 19.70 -4.02
N LEU A 74 -8.30 19.36 -5.31
CA LEU A 74 -9.41 19.17 -6.24
C LEU A 74 -9.86 17.70 -6.33
N ARG A 75 -9.24 16.81 -5.55
CA ARG A 75 -9.54 15.39 -5.61
C ARG A 75 -10.87 15.07 -4.91
N GLY A 76 -11.79 14.44 -5.63
CA GLY A 76 -13.10 14.06 -5.10
C GLY A 76 -13.19 12.69 -4.44
N GLN A 77 -12.18 11.83 -4.58
CA GLN A 77 -12.16 10.45 -4.02
C GLN A 77 -10.74 10.05 -3.59
N PRO A 78 -10.58 9.34 -2.46
CA PRO A 78 -9.27 8.87 -2.02
C PRO A 78 -8.57 7.97 -3.05
N ALA A 79 -7.24 8.08 -3.17
CA ALA A 79 -6.41 7.12 -3.90
C ALA A 79 -5.31 6.54 -3.02
N GLY A 80 -4.97 5.26 -3.25
CA GLY A 80 -4.05 4.50 -2.42
C GLY A 80 -4.75 3.90 -1.19
N TYR A 81 -4.10 3.98 -0.02
CA TYR A 81 -4.60 3.44 1.24
C TYR A 81 -4.82 1.92 1.20
N ARG A 82 -3.93 1.22 0.51
CA ARG A 82 -4.08 -0.21 0.22
C ARG A 82 -2.74 -0.87 -0.09
N VAL A 83 -2.75 -2.20 -0.10
CA VAL A 83 -1.73 -3.00 -0.79
C VAL A 83 -2.36 -3.51 -2.06
N VAL A 84 -1.64 -3.42 -3.17
CA VAL A 84 -2.03 -4.02 -4.45
C VAL A 84 -1.14 -5.21 -4.77
N ARG A 85 -1.69 -6.16 -5.50
CA ARG A 85 -0.98 -7.26 -6.14
C ARG A 85 -0.87 -6.97 -7.62
N ILE A 86 0.29 -7.21 -8.20
CA ILE A 86 0.56 -7.07 -9.63
C ILE A 86 0.95 -8.45 -10.18
N ASP A 87 0.21 -8.89 -11.19
CA ASP A 87 0.60 -10.03 -12.01
C ASP A 87 1.63 -9.57 -13.05
N PRO A 88 2.89 -10.05 -13.01
CA PRO A 88 3.93 -9.62 -13.93
C PRO A 88 3.72 -10.10 -15.37
N ALA A 89 2.87 -11.12 -15.60
CA ALA A 89 2.56 -11.60 -16.95
C ALA A 89 1.56 -10.68 -17.68
N THR A 90 0.66 -10.05 -16.93
CA THR A 90 -0.42 -9.23 -17.48
C THR A 90 -0.32 -7.74 -17.12
N ASN A 91 0.59 -7.38 -16.21
CA ASN A 91 0.71 -6.06 -15.60
C ASN A 91 -0.57 -5.54 -14.92
N GLN A 92 -1.52 -6.43 -14.60
CA GLN A 92 -2.76 -6.06 -13.93
C GLN A 92 -2.51 -5.72 -12.47
N VAL A 93 -2.99 -4.55 -12.05
CA VAL A 93 -2.91 -4.05 -10.67
C VAL A 93 -4.25 -4.26 -9.99
N GLU A 94 -4.28 -5.11 -8.97
CA GLU A 94 -5.50 -5.44 -8.25
C GLU A 94 -5.38 -5.14 -6.75
N PRO A 95 -6.44 -4.64 -6.08
CA PRO A 95 -6.39 -4.45 -4.64
C PRO A 95 -6.28 -5.80 -3.91
N PHE A 96 -5.30 -5.92 -3.02
CA PHE A 96 -5.10 -7.08 -2.16
C PHE A 96 -5.58 -6.83 -0.72
N ILE A 97 -5.07 -5.79 -0.06
CA ILE A 97 -5.52 -5.36 1.27
C ILE A 97 -6.09 -3.97 1.13
N ARG A 98 -7.34 -3.76 1.56
CA ARG A 98 -7.99 -2.45 1.57
C ARG A 98 -9.05 -2.36 2.68
N ASN A 99 -9.33 -1.15 3.11
CA ASN A 99 -10.53 -0.88 3.90
C ASN A 99 -11.80 -1.07 3.05
N ARG A 100 -12.95 -1.23 3.72
CA ARG A 100 -14.24 -1.44 3.05
C ARG A 100 -14.63 -0.23 2.18
N GLN A 101 -14.39 0.98 2.68
CA GLN A 101 -14.48 2.21 1.89
C GLN A 101 -13.07 2.68 1.55
N ALA A 102 -12.93 3.40 0.43
CA ALA A 102 -11.64 3.98 0.04
C ALA A 102 -11.17 5.02 1.07
N GLY A 103 -9.86 5.09 1.30
CA GLY A 103 -9.25 6.02 2.26
C GLY A 103 -8.79 5.36 3.56
N PRO A 104 -8.26 6.15 4.50
CA PRO A 104 -7.69 5.68 5.75
C PRO A 104 -8.80 5.24 6.72
N ALA A 105 -8.52 4.25 7.57
CA ALA A 105 -9.50 3.71 8.50
C ALA A 105 -9.93 4.74 9.56
N SER A 106 -9.07 5.70 9.92
CA SER A 106 -9.39 6.74 10.89
C SER A 106 -10.51 7.66 10.44
N GLU A 107 -10.62 7.92 9.14
CA GLU A 107 -11.70 8.75 8.55
C GLU A 107 -13.03 7.99 8.47
N GLN A 108 -13.01 6.68 8.71
CA GLN A 108 -14.17 5.79 8.67
C GLN A 108 -14.63 5.38 10.09
N GLY A 109 -14.12 6.02 11.14
CA GLY A 109 -14.42 5.65 12.54
C GLY A 109 -13.84 4.29 12.96
N ALA A 110 -12.86 3.79 12.20
CA ALA A 110 -12.25 2.47 12.40
C ALA A 110 -10.75 2.57 12.73
N LYS A 111 -10.31 3.69 13.30
CA LYS A 111 -8.91 3.93 13.69
C LYS A 111 -8.31 2.73 14.43
N GLY A 112 -7.14 2.28 13.96
CA GLY A 112 -6.41 1.14 14.53
C GLY A 112 -7.04 -0.23 14.24
N ARG A 113 -8.14 -0.29 13.48
CA ARG A 113 -8.83 -1.53 13.07
C ARG A 113 -8.82 -1.75 11.56
N GLY A 114 -8.05 -0.94 10.83
CA GLY A 114 -7.87 -1.02 9.38
C GLY A 114 -6.62 -0.27 8.95
N ILE A 115 -6.37 -0.24 7.64
CA ILE A 115 -5.17 0.35 7.06
C ILE A 115 -5.27 1.88 7.10
N GLU A 116 -4.17 2.55 7.46
CA GLU A 116 -4.06 4.01 7.47
C GLU A 116 -3.10 4.48 6.38
N ARG A 117 -1.83 4.07 6.45
CA ARG A 117 -0.71 4.54 5.61
C ARG A 117 0.28 3.38 5.37
N PRO A 118 -0.08 2.40 4.53
CA PRO A 118 0.77 1.24 4.29
C PRO A 118 2.02 1.67 3.52
N PHE A 119 3.19 1.15 3.89
CA PHE A 119 4.45 1.62 3.31
C PHE A 119 5.38 0.49 2.83
N ASP A 120 5.62 -0.52 3.67
CA ASP A 120 6.61 -1.58 3.40
C ASP A 120 6.01 -2.98 3.58
N PRO A 121 5.63 -3.67 2.49
CA PRO A 121 5.28 -5.07 2.52
C PRO A 121 6.55 -5.94 2.47
N LYS A 122 6.64 -6.99 3.31
CA LYS A 122 7.71 -7.98 3.30
C LYS A 122 7.25 -9.39 3.63
N PHE A 123 7.62 -10.35 2.80
CA PHE A 123 7.38 -11.77 3.10
C PHE A 123 8.42 -12.27 4.10
N GLY A 124 7.95 -12.79 5.22
CA GLY A 124 8.79 -13.39 6.26
C GLY A 124 9.16 -14.85 5.97
N PRO A 125 10.13 -15.41 6.69
CA PRO A 125 10.53 -16.81 6.56
C PRO A 125 9.42 -17.79 6.98
N ASP A 126 8.42 -17.32 7.73
CA ASP A 126 7.22 -18.07 8.11
C ASP A 126 6.14 -18.10 7.02
N GLY A 127 6.42 -17.48 5.86
CA GLY A 127 5.49 -17.38 4.73
C GLY A 127 4.38 -16.36 4.92
N ALA A 128 4.36 -15.58 6.01
CA ALA A 128 3.41 -14.49 6.17
C ALA A 128 3.89 -13.23 5.43
N LEU A 129 2.95 -12.39 4.98
CA LEU A 129 3.25 -11.03 4.55
C LEU A 129 3.15 -10.09 5.76
N TYR A 130 4.23 -9.41 6.08
CA TYR A 130 4.28 -8.34 7.07
C TYR A 130 4.15 -7.00 6.37
N LEU A 131 3.34 -6.10 6.92
CA LEU A 131 3.12 -4.78 6.36
C LEU A 131 3.35 -3.72 7.43
N VAL A 132 4.30 -2.83 7.20
CA VAL A 132 4.45 -1.60 7.98
C VAL A 132 3.36 -0.61 7.54
N ASP A 133 2.58 -0.16 8.50
CA ASP A 133 1.60 0.91 8.38
C ASP A 133 2.01 2.07 9.31
N TYR A 134 2.17 3.26 8.74
CA TYR A 134 2.64 4.44 9.46
C TYR A 134 1.58 5.02 10.41
N GLY A 135 0.32 4.56 10.32
CA GLY A 135 -0.77 5.03 11.16
C GLY A 135 -1.36 6.35 10.68
N VAL A 136 -2.02 7.05 11.59
CA VAL A 136 -2.86 8.21 11.25
C VAL A 136 -1.99 9.40 10.88
N PHE A 137 -2.27 9.99 9.71
CA PHE A 137 -1.72 11.26 9.26
C PHE A 137 -2.84 12.28 9.19
N LYS A 138 -2.62 13.46 9.78
CA LYS A 138 -3.55 14.59 9.75
C LYS A 138 -2.97 15.72 8.92
N PHE A 139 -3.82 16.38 8.15
CA PHE A 139 -3.50 17.59 7.44
C PHE A 139 -4.13 18.79 8.14
N ASP A 140 -3.32 19.80 8.46
CA ASP A 140 -3.74 21.05 9.07
C ASP A 140 -2.91 22.20 8.49
N GLN A 141 -3.53 23.03 7.67
CA GLN A 141 -2.87 24.16 6.99
C GLN A 141 -2.40 25.24 7.96
N SER A 142 -2.90 25.27 9.20
CA SER A 142 -2.45 26.24 10.21
C SER A 142 -1.09 25.89 10.81
N GLN A 143 -0.56 24.69 10.54
CA GLN A 143 0.66 24.16 11.15
C GLN A 143 1.81 24.04 10.14
N THR A 144 3.06 24.11 10.63
CA THR A 144 4.27 23.94 9.82
C THR A 144 5.16 22.83 10.43
N PRO A 145 5.41 21.71 9.72
CA PRO A 145 4.78 21.32 8.45
C PRO A 145 3.27 21.03 8.61
N PRO A 146 2.48 21.13 7.53
CA PRO A 146 1.01 20.98 7.58
C PRO A 146 0.57 19.52 7.71
N PHE A 147 1.50 18.57 7.75
CA PHE A 147 1.23 17.16 7.97
C PHE A 147 1.78 16.73 9.33
N ARG A 148 0.97 16.02 10.11
CA ARG A 148 1.41 15.42 11.38
C ARG A 148 1.00 13.97 11.44
N SER A 149 1.96 13.11 11.77
CA SER A 149 1.66 11.75 12.22
C SER A 149 1.12 11.79 13.64
N GLU A 150 0.19 10.89 13.95
CA GLU A 150 -0.28 10.69 15.31
C GLU A 150 0.55 9.60 16.00
N PRO A 151 1.35 9.93 17.04
CA PRO A 151 2.18 8.95 17.73
C PRO A 151 1.37 7.78 18.29
N GLY A 152 1.96 6.58 18.28
CA GLY A 152 1.33 5.37 18.83
C GLY A 152 0.24 4.76 17.94
N THR A 153 0.02 5.29 16.73
CA THR A 153 -0.99 4.74 15.79
C THR A 153 -0.39 3.85 14.68
N GLY A 154 0.93 3.82 14.55
CA GLY A 154 1.61 2.93 13.63
C GLY A 154 1.38 1.46 13.97
N THR A 155 1.26 0.61 12.96
CA THR A 155 0.91 -0.81 13.12
C THR A 155 1.77 -1.67 12.20
N ILE A 156 2.16 -2.86 12.67
CA ILE A 156 2.68 -3.91 11.79
C ILE A 156 1.58 -4.96 11.64
N TRP A 157 1.09 -5.13 10.43
CA TRP A 157 0.10 -6.16 10.11
C TRP A 157 0.82 -7.45 9.73
N ARG A 158 0.33 -8.58 10.22
CA ARG A 158 0.74 -9.92 9.74
C ARG A 158 -0.42 -10.51 8.97
N VAL A 159 -0.17 -10.86 7.72
CA VAL A 159 -1.16 -11.38 6.78
C VAL A 159 -0.76 -12.82 6.43
N THR A 160 -1.60 -13.76 6.87
CA THR A 160 -1.40 -15.20 6.65
C THR A 160 -2.51 -15.73 5.76
N ARG A 161 -2.20 -16.67 4.87
CA ARG A 161 -3.25 -17.40 4.14
C ARG A 161 -4.02 -18.31 5.11
N THR A 162 -5.33 -18.42 4.91
CA THR A 162 -6.22 -19.20 5.80
C THR A 162 -5.95 -20.70 5.74
N ASP A 163 -5.51 -21.21 4.59
CA ASP A 163 -5.07 -22.61 4.41
C ASP A 163 -3.79 -22.93 5.20
N MET A 164 -2.88 -21.96 5.39
CA MET A 164 -1.74 -22.11 6.30
C MET A 164 -2.17 -22.16 7.77
N GLN A 165 -3.23 -21.46 8.17
CA GLN A 165 -3.75 -21.52 9.55
C GLN A 165 -4.35 -22.89 9.87
N MET A 166 -5.00 -23.56 8.91
CA MET A 166 -5.56 -24.90 9.12
C MET A 166 -4.48 -25.98 9.31
N GLN A 167 -3.31 -25.84 8.67
CA GLN A 167 -2.20 -26.78 8.84
C GLN A 167 -1.50 -26.66 10.20
N GLN A 168 -1.61 -25.50 10.88
CA GLN A 168 -1.02 -25.27 12.19
C GLN A 168 -1.96 -25.57 13.38
N GLN A 169 -3.26 -25.83 13.12
CA GLN A 169 -4.28 -26.09 14.15
C GLN A 169 -4.82 -27.55 14.31
N PRO A 170 -4.20 -28.65 13.85
CA PRO A 170 -4.77 -29.98 14.08
C PRO A 170 -4.61 -30.50 15.53
N ALA A 171 -3.77 -29.90 16.38
CA ALA A 171 -3.42 -30.49 17.69
C ALA A 171 -4.29 -30.07 18.90
N GLN A 172 -5.20 -29.10 18.75
CA GLN A 172 -5.92 -28.52 19.91
C GLN A 172 -7.38 -29.01 20.10
N ARG A 173 -7.91 -29.87 19.21
CA ARG A 173 -9.29 -30.37 19.33
C ARG A 173 -9.47 -31.61 20.21
N GLU A 174 -8.39 -32.29 20.60
CA GLU A 174 -8.46 -33.44 21.51
C GLU A 174 -7.91 -33.09 22.90
N ARG A 175 -8.71 -32.43 23.74
CA ARG A 175 -8.68 -32.55 25.22
C ARG A 175 -9.70 -31.59 25.85
N MET A 176 -10.98 -31.88 25.65
CA MET A 176 -11.99 -31.44 26.60
C MET A 176 -13.17 -32.43 26.61
N ARG A 177 -12.90 -33.64 27.09
CA ARG A 177 -13.94 -34.47 27.72
C ARG A 177 -13.70 -34.40 29.23
N VAL A 178 -14.42 -33.51 29.89
CA VAL A 178 -14.52 -33.51 31.35
C VAL A 178 -15.27 -34.78 31.74
N ARG A 179 -14.58 -35.71 32.40
CA ARG A 179 -15.23 -36.76 33.18
C ARG A 179 -15.67 -36.14 34.49
N LYS A 180 -16.95 -36.29 34.80
CA LYS A 180 -17.52 -36.00 36.12
C LYS A 180 -17.46 -37.31 36.90
N ASP A 181 -16.56 -37.40 37.87
CA ASP A 181 -16.58 -38.51 38.84
C ASP A 181 -17.52 -38.17 40.00
N PRO A 182 -18.29 -39.16 40.51
CA PRO A 182 -19.26 -38.93 41.57
C PRO A 182 -18.66 -39.14 42.96
N SER A 183 -19.05 -38.28 43.91
CA SER A 183 -19.15 -38.57 45.34
C SER A 183 -20.27 -37.71 45.92
#